data_AF-A0AAV0ECC5-F1
#
_entry.id   AF-A0AAV0ECC5-F1
#
_cell.length_a   1.000
_cell.length_b   1.000
_cell.length_c   1.000
_cell.angle_alpha   90.00
_cell.angle_beta   90.00
_cell.angle_gamma   90.00
#
_symmetry.space_group_name_H-M   'P 1'
#
loop_
_entity.id
_entity.type
_entity.pdbx_description
1 polymer ?
#
loop_
_entity_poly.entity_id
_entity_poly.type
_entity_poly.pdbx_seq_one_letter_code
_entity_poly.pdbx_strand_id
1 'polypeptide(L)'
;MAKAAPSNCKEVPTNKIPKSPHAKPAISVFQAENYFFTLYKRFVIETWGGIQEKLKKATAENVSSLREDVQSCVILMEKDGIDLSMLKTRVKNFFERAQAFDQKCSIVADRVTTEKQSRELAMSQAFCADIKAKRSQNQVALLDDEKSLNEIKKKIALLEAEAKEVEVLISQHHAEASDLDAALTKAKEESSRILKTIEASDEDQLALSTQRKELEALKDDLVSFKLFLD
;
A
#
# COMPACT_ATOMS: atom_id res chain seq x y z
N MET A 1 -5.14 -113.66 75.48
CA MET A 1 -3.98 -113.51 76.39
C MET A 1 -3.60 -112.03 76.38
N ALA A 2 -3.50 -111.22 77.43
CA ALA A 2 -3.80 -111.23 78.88
C ALA A 2 -4.15 -109.76 79.24
N LYS A 3 -5.22 -109.43 80.03
CA LYS A 3 -5.20 -109.12 81.49
C LYS A 3 -3.89 -108.45 81.97
N ALA A 4 -3.91 -107.30 82.64
CA ALA A 4 -4.56 -107.07 83.94
C ALA A 4 -4.90 -105.59 84.25
N ALA A 5 -5.88 -105.46 85.15
CA ALA A 5 -6.42 -104.26 85.84
C ALA A 5 -5.49 -103.84 87.02
N PRO A 6 -5.90 -103.07 88.07
CA PRO A 6 -7.16 -102.35 88.34
C PRO A 6 -6.99 -100.95 88.99
N SER A 7 -8.07 -100.20 89.23
CA SER A 7 -8.42 -99.73 90.58
C SER A 7 -9.72 -98.90 90.55
N ASN A 8 -10.53 -99.15 91.56
CA ASN A 8 -11.88 -98.64 91.79
C ASN A 8 -11.80 -97.88 93.12
N CYS A 9 -12.36 -96.67 93.20
CA CYS A 9 -12.80 -96.09 94.47
C CYS A 9 -14.02 -95.20 94.22
N LYS A 10 -15.09 -95.56 94.90
CA LYS A 10 -16.42 -94.94 94.90
C LYS A 10 -16.40 -93.71 95.81
N GLU A 11 -17.23 -92.70 95.53
CA GLU A 11 -18.43 -92.36 96.31
C GLU A 11 -19.14 -91.09 95.76
N VAL A 12 -20.44 -91.05 96.01
CA VAL A 12 -21.55 -90.16 95.58
C VAL A 12 -22.29 -89.79 96.90
N PRO A 13 -23.12 -88.72 97.13
CA PRO A 13 -23.84 -87.82 96.21
C PRO A 13 -24.06 -86.32 96.59
N THR A 14 -24.67 -85.60 95.62
CA THR A 14 -25.74 -84.56 95.72
C THR A 14 -25.48 -83.17 96.31
N ASN A 15 -25.69 -82.13 95.49
CA ASN A 15 -26.70 -81.09 95.80
C ASN A 15 -27.21 -80.32 94.56
N LYS A 16 -28.39 -79.70 94.69
CA LYS A 16 -29.36 -79.33 93.63
C LYS A 16 -29.14 -77.94 92.96
N ILE A 17 -29.44 -77.91 91.65
CA ILE A 17 -29.84 -76.88 90.64
C ILE A 17 -30.16 -75.42 91.11
N PRO A 18 -29.90 -74.38 90.28
CA PRO A 18 -30.98 -73.86 89.43
C PRO A 18 -30.60 -73.54 87.95
N LYS A 19 -31.61 -73.70 87.08
CA LYS A 19 -31.65 -73.44 85.63
C LYS A 19 -31.40 -71.95 85.30
N SER A 20 -30.71 -71.68 84.19
CA SER A 20 -30.82 -70.41 83.45
C SER A 20 -31.11 -70.69 81.97
N PRO A 21 -32.09 -70.03 81.33
CA PRO A 21 -32.53 -70.33 79.97
C PRO A 21 -31.60 -69.71 78.91
N HIS A 22 -31.47 -70.42 77.80
CA HIS A 22 -30.78 -70.02 76.57
C HIS A 22 -30.95 -68.53 76.22
N ALA A 23 -29.84 -67.79 76.24
CA ALA A 23 -29.77 -66.47 75.64
C ALA A 23 -29.95 -66.61 74.12
N LYS A 24 -31.00 -65.98 73.58
CA LYS A 24 -31.20 -65.82 72.14
C LYS A 24 -30.03 -65.01 71.56
N PRO A 25 -29.50 -65.33 70.36
CA PRO A 25 -28.54 -64.47 69.71
C PRO A 25 -29.23 -63.13 69.38
N ALA A 26 -28.70 -62.02 69.91
CA ALA A 26 -29.10 -60.69 69.50
C ALA A 26 -28.65 -60.49 68.05
N ILE A 27 -29.59 -60.60 67.11
CA ILE A 27 -29.36 -60.23 65.72
C ILE A 27 -29.19 -58.71 65.68
N SER A 28 -27.95 -58.25 65.53
CA SER A 28 -27.64 -56.86 65.25
C SER A 28 -28.11 -56.55 63.81
N VAL A 29 -29.26 -55.89 63.69
CA VAL A 29 -29.76 -55.40 62.39
C VAL A 29 -28.94 -54.17 62.02
N PHE A 30 -27.96 -54.35 61.14
CA PHE A 30 -27.20 -53.23 60.57
C PHE A 30 -28.16 -52.40 59.69
N GLN A 31 -28.44 -51.16 60.10
CA GLN A 31 -29.28 -50.21 59.33
C GLN A 31 -28.51 -49.62 58.12
N ALA A 32 -28.05 -50.49 57.22
CA ALA A 32 -27.27 -50.11 56.03
C ALA A 32 -27.97 -49.06 55.18
N GLU A 33 -29.29 -49.18 55.02
CA GLU A 33 -30.11 -48.32 54.15
C GLU A 33 -30.12 -46.86 54.61
N ASN A 34 -30.27 -46.62 55.91
CA ASN A 34 -30.26 -45.25 56.47
C ASN A 34 -28.90 -44.57 56.30
N TYR A 35 -27.81 -45.32 56.47
CA TYR A 35 -26.45 -44.82 56.29
C TYR A 35 -26.16 -44.50 54.82
N PHE A 36 -26.50 -45.41 53.91
CA PHE A 36 -26.35 -45.21 52.46
C PHE A 36 -27.15 -44.01 51.95
N PHE A 37 -28.41 -43.88 52.37
CA PHE A 37 -29.27 -42.77 51.97
C PHE A 37 -28.74 -41.41 52.47
N THR A 38 -28.13 -41.38 53.66
CA THR A 38 -27.49 -40.17 54.21
C THR A 38 -26.27 -39.75 53.40
N LEU A 39 -25.40 -40.70 53.03
CA LEU A 39 -24.25 -40.44 52.17
C LEU A 39 -24.68 -39.99 50.76
N TYR A 40 -25.73 -40.61 50.21
CA TYR A 40 -26.25 -40.26 48.90
C TYR A 40 -26.83 -38.84 48.85
N LYS A 41 -27.60 -38.45 49.88
CA LYS A 41 -28.09 -37.07 50.01
C LYS A 41 -26.95 -36.06 50.05
N ARG A 42 -25.88 -36.35 50.79
CA ARG A 42 -24.68 -35.49 50.84
C ARG A 42 -24.05 -35.35 49.45
N PHE A 43 -23.88 -36.47 48.73
CA PHE A 43 -23.37 -36.46 47.36
C PHE A 43 -24.20 -35.57 46.43
N VAL A 44 -25.53 -35.66 46.47
CA VAL A 44 -26.43 -34.81 45.65
C VAL A 44 -26.26 -33.34 46.00
N ILE A 45 -26.22 -32.99 47.28
CA ILE A 45 -26.05 -31.60 47.75
C ILE A 45 -24.70 -31.03 47.31
N GLU A 46 -23.61 -31.77 47.52
CA GLU A 46 -22.25 -31.34 47.15
C GLU A 46 -22.10 -31.19 45.63
N THR A 47 -22.65 -32.14 44.86
CA THR A 47 -22.57 -32.09 43.40
C THR A 47 -23.40 -30.92 42.85
N TRP A 48 -24.61 -30.68 43.39
CA TRP A 48 -25.41 -29.53 43.01
C TRP A 48 -24.74 -28.20 43.40
N GLY A 49 -24.15 -28.12 44.59
CA GLY A 49 -23.38 -26.95 45.03
C GLY A 49 -22.22 -26.66 44.09
N GLY A 50 -21.49 -27.68 43.65
CA GLY A 50 -20.43 -27.55 42.64
C GLY A 50 -20.93 -27.03 41.29
N ILE A 51 -22.08 -27.51 40.82
CA ILE A 51 -22.74 -26.99 39.61
C ILE A 51 -23.12 -25.52 39.79
N GLN A 52 -23.72 -25.15 40.92
CA GLN A 52 -24.11 -23.77 41.20
C GLN A 52 -22.90 -22.83 41.17
N GLU A 53 -21.78 -23.23 41.75
CA GLU A 53 -20.54 -22.43 41.71
C GLU A 53 -19.97 -22.31 40.30
N LYS A 54 -20.01 -23.37 39.48
CA LYS A 54 -19.63 -23.29 38.06
C LYS A 54 -20.53 -22.32 37.30
N LEU A 55 -21.85 -22.40 37.49
CA LEU A 55 -22.83 -21.53 36.84
C LEU A 55 -22.69 -20.06 37.27
N LYS A 56 -22.38 -19.78 38.55
CA LYS A 56 -22.12 -18.41 39.03
C LYS A 56 -20.88 -17.77 38.40
N LYS A 57 -19.87 -18.59 38.08
CA LYS A 57 -18.62 -18.15 37.44
C LYS A 57 -18.74 -18.01 35.93
N ALA A 58 -19.72 -18.67 35.32
CA ALA A 58 -19.97 -18.58 33.89
C ALA A 58 -20.58 -17.22 33.53
N THR A 59 -20.20 -16.67 32.37
CA THR A 59 -20.84 -15.50 31.78
C THR A 59 -21.98 -15.94 30.87
N ALA A 60 -22.87 -15.01 30.53
CA ALA A 60 -23.96 -15.31 29.59
C ALA A 60 -23.44 -15.83 28.23
N GLU A 61 -22.24 -15.42 27.79
CA GLU A 61 -21.67 -15.82 26.50
C GLU A 61 -21.05 -17.22 26.50
N ASN A 62 -20.73 -17.79 27.67
CA ASN A 62 -20.06 -19.09 27.74
C ASN A 62 -20.86 -20.14 28.52
N VAL A 63 -21.97 -19.76 29.14
CA VAL A 63 -22.72 -20.66 30.01
C VAL A 63 -23.29 -21.87 29.25
N SER A 64 -23.62 -21.74 27.96
CA SER A 64 -24.11 -22.86 27.14
C SER A 64 -23.11 -24.02 27.03
N SER A 65 -21.80 -23.74 27.09
CA SER A 65 -20.74 -24.76 27.04
C SER A 65 -20.80 -25.74 28.22
N LEU A 66 -21.41 -25.33 29.34
CA LEU A 66 -21.58 -26.17 30.52
C LEU A 66 -22.74 -27.17 30.40
N ARG A 67 -23.50 -27.15 29.29
CA ARG A 67 -24.72 -27.96 29.11
C ARG A 67 -24.48 -29.45 29.34
N GLU A 68 -23.48 -30.00 28.68
CA GLU A 68 -23.18 -31.43 28.72
C GLU A 68 -22.69 -31.86 30.10
N ASP A 69 -21.80 -31.08 30.70
CA ASP A 69 -21.30 -31.26 32.06
C ASP A 69 -22.45 -31.29 33.08
N VAL A 70 -23.32 -30.29 33.05
CA VAL A 70 -24.41 -30.15 34.03
C VAL A 70 -25.49 -31.21 33.82
N GLN A 71 -25.86 -31.53 32.57
CA GLN A 71 -26.81 -32.62 32.30
C GLN A 71 -26.27 -33.97 32.77
N SER A 72 -24.98 -34.24 32.55
CA SER A 72 -24.32 -35.47 33.00
C SER A 72 -24.34 -35.60 34.52
N CYS A 73 -24.03 -34.52 35.26
CA CYS A 73 -24.10 -34.52 36.71
C CYS A 73 -25.54 -34.72 37.24
N VAL A 74 -26.55 -34.13 36.59
CA VAL A 74 -27.97 -34.31 37.00
C VAL A 74 -28.45 -35.73 36.77
N ILE A 75 -28.00 -36.40 35.71
CA ILE A 75 -28.27 -37.83 35.47
C ILE A 75 -27.58 -38.68 36.55
N LEU A 76 -26.33 -38.37 36.90
CA LEU A 76 -25.58 -39.11 37.93
C LEU A 76 -26.20 -39.00 39.33
N MET A 77 -26.90 -37.89 39.61
CA MET A 77 -27.64 -37.67 40.86
C MET A 77 -28.99 -38.39 40.92
N GLU A 78 -29.40 -39.09 39.86
CA GLU A 78 -30.64 -39.86 39.84
C GLU A 78 -30.38 -41.30 40.29
N LYS A 79 -31.06 -41.74 41.36
CA LYS A 79 -31.12 -43.12 41.83
C LYS A 79 -32.52 -43.42 42.36
N ASP A 80 -32.81 -44.71 42.51
CA ASP A 80 -34.05 -45.24 43.09
C ASP A 80 -34.38 -44.52 44.41
N GLY A 81 -35.47 -43.74 44.40
CA GLY A 81 -35.98 -43.01 45.56
C GLY A 81 -35.77 -41.49 45.58
N ILE A 82 -35.11 -40.88 44.59
CA ILE A 82 -35.04 -39.41 44.46
C ILE A 82 -35.59 -38.95 43.10
N ASP A 83 -36.70 -38.21 43.13
CA ASP A 83 -37.26 -37.57 41.95
C ASP A 83 -36.55 -36.23 41.65
N LEU A 84 -35.84 -36.17 40.53
CA LEU A 84 -35.17 -34.97 40.01
C LEU A 84 -35.85 -34.38 38.77
N SER A 85 -37.08 -34.79 38.45
CA SER A 85 -37.84 -34.35 37.26
C SER A 85 -37.91 -32.83 37.13
N MET A 86 -38.22 -32.13 38.23
CA MET A 86 -38.27 -30.67 38.30
C MET A 86 -36.91 -30.03 38.00
N LEU A 87 -35.83 -30.59 38.54
CA LEU A 87 -34.48 -30.08 38.32
C LEU A 87 -34.04 -30.27 36.87
N LYS A 88 -34.26 -31.47 36.32
CA LYS A 88 -33.99 -31.79 34.90
C LYS A 88 -34.69 -30.82 33.97
N THR A 89 -35.98 -30.54 34.23
CA THR A 89 -36.76 -29.60 33.42
C THR A 89 -36.20 -28.18 33.49
N ARG A 90 -35.82 -27.71 34.68
CA ARG A 90 -35.19 -26.39 34.85
C ARG A 90 -33.85 -26.29 34.14
N VAL A 91 -33.00 -27.30 34.29
CA VAL A 91 -31.68 -27.39 33.65
C VAL A 91 -31.83 -27.41 32.12
N LYS A 92 -32.75 -28.21 31.60
CA LYS A 92 -33.07 -28.26 30.17
C LYS A 92 -33.50 -26.90 29.64
N ASN A 93 -34.52 -26.29 30.26
CA ASN A 93 -35.04 -24.99 29.84
C ASN A 93 -33.98 -23.88 29.93
N PHE A 94 -33.11 -23.92 30.93
CA PHE A 94 -32.02 -22.97 31.08
C PHE A 94 -31.02 -23.07 29.91
N PHE A 95 -30.56 -24.27 29.58
CA PHE A 95 -29.59 -24.45 28.50
C PHE A 95 -30.20 -24.25 27.11
N GLU A 96 -31.49 -24.53 26.91
CA GLU A 96 -32.20 -24.14 25.68
C GLU A 96 -32.21 -22.62 25.48
N ARG A 97 -32.41 -21.86 26.56
CA ARG A 97 -32.33 -20.39 26.51
C ARG A 97 -30.91 -19.88 26.28
N ALA A 98 -29.92 -20.49 26.93
CA ALA A 98 -28.51 -20.15 26.71
C ALA A 98 -28.11 -20.39 25.24
N GLN A 99 -28.48 -21.54 24.68
CA GLN A 99 -28.22 -21.84 23.27
C GLN A 99 -28.92 -20.86 22.32
N ALA A 100 -30.18 -20.50 22.59
CA ALA A 100 -30.90 -19.51 21.79
C ALA A 100 -30.28 -18.11 21.90
N PHE A 101 -29.68 -17.76 23.03
CA PHE A 101 -28.93 -16.52 23.21
C PHE A 101 -27.68 -16.51 22.33
N ASP A 102 -26.85 -17.56 22.38
CA ASP A 102 -25.62 -17.65 21.57
C ASP A 102 -25.90 -17.60 20.07
N GLN A 103 -26.95 -18.30 19.62
CA GLN A 103 -27.38 -18.25 18.23
C GLN A 103 -27.72 -16.82 17.79
N LYS A 104 -28.44 -16.06 18.62
CA LYS A 104 -28.75 -14.65 18.34
C LYS A 104 -27.49 -13.80 18.30
N CYS A 105 -26.56 -13.99 19.23
CA CYS A 105 -25.28 -13.28 19.26
C CYS A 105 -24.47 -13.56 17.98
N SER A 106 -24.41 -14.82 17.53
CA SER A 106 -23.75 -15.20 16.27
C SER A 106 -24.39 -14.50 15.08
N ILE A 107 -25.72 -14.54 14.95
CA ILE A 107 -26.44 -13.88 13.85
C ILE A 107 -26.16 -12.37 13.82
N VAL A 108 -26.12 -11.72 14.98
CA VAL A 108 -25.80 -10.29 15.06
C VAL A 108 -24.36 -10.02 14.64
N ALA A 109 -23.40 -10.82 15.13
CA ALA A 109 -21.99 -10.69 14.75
C ALA A 109 -21.77 -10.87 13.23
N ASP A 110 -22.43 -11.87 12.63
CA ASP A 110 -22.36 -12.12 11.19
C ASP A 110 -22.95 -10.98 10.37
N ARG A 111 -24.09 -10.42 10.81
CA ARG A 111 -24.70 -9.25 10.17
C ARG A 111 -23.80 -8.02 10.23
N VAL A 112 -23.23 -7.72 11.40
CA VAL A 112 -22.32 -6.58 11.56
C VAL A 112 -21.09 -6.73 10.66
N THR A 113 -20.54 -7.94 10.59
CA THR A 113 -19.38 -8.24 9.73
C THR A 113 -19.73 -8.08 8.25
N THR A 114 -20.87 -8.63 7.83
CA THR A 114 -21.36 -8.54 6.45
C THR A 114 -21.63 -7.09 6.03
N GLU A 115 -22.27 -6.31 6.90
CA GLU A 115 -22.55 -4.89 6.65
C GLU A 115 -21.25 -4.08 6.52
N LYS A 116 -20.28 -4.33 7.41
CA LYS A 116 -18.97 -3.69 7.35
C LYS A 116 -18.26 -4.00 6.03
N GLN A 117 -18.20 -5.27 5.64
CA GLN A 117 -17.58 -5.69 4.38
C GLN A 117 -18.29 -5.09 3.16
N SER A 118 -19.62 -5.02 3.19
CA SER A 118 -20.42 -4.40 2.12
C SER A 118 -20.12 -2.90 1.99
N ARG A 119 -20.03 -2.18 3.11
CA ARG A 119 -19.68 -0.74 3.13
C ARG A 119 -18.27 -0.50 2.61
N GLU A 120 -17.29 -1.29 3.04
CA GLU A 120 -15.90 -1.20 2.57
C GLU A 120 -15.80 -1.48 1.07
N LEU A 121 -16.53 -2.49 0.56
CA LEU A 121 -16.58 -2.80 -0.86
C LEU A 121 -17.19 -1.64 -1.67
N ALA A 122 -18.30 -1.06 -1.20
CA ALA A 122 -18.96 0.06 -1.88
C ALA A 122 -18.03 1.30 -1.94
N MET A 123 -17.31 1.61 -0.86
CA MET A 123 -16.33 2.69 -0.84
C MET A 123 -15.19 2.44 -1.83
N SER A 124 -14.64 1.22 -1.86
CA SER A 124 -13.57 0.84 -2.79
C SER A 124 -14.02 0.92 -4.25
N GLN A 125 -15.25 0.49 -4.55
CA GLN A 125 -15.85 0.61 -5.88
C GLN A 125 -16.02 2.07 -6.31
N ALA A 126 -16.54 2.93 -5.43
CA ALA A 126 -16.69 4.36 -5.71
C ALA A 126 -15.33 5.04 -5.97
N PHE A 127 -14.32 4.71 -5.16
CA PHE A 127 -12.96 5.21 -5.34
C PHE A 127 -12.34 4.74 -6.67
N CYS A 128 -12.51 3.47 -7.02
CA CYS A 128 -12.07 2.95 -8.32
C CYS A 128 -12.75 3.66 -9.50
N ALA A 129 -14.04 3.99 -9.38
CA ALA A 129 -14.77 4.71 -10.42
C ALA A 129 -14.23 6.13 -10.60
N ASP A 130 -13.96 6.85 -9.51
CA ASP A 130 -13.36 8.19 -9.54
C ASP A 130 -11.97 8.19 -10.20
N ILE A 131 -11.11 7.23 -9.84
CA ILE A 131 -9.79 7.06 -10.48
C ILE A 131 -9.93 6.82 -11.98
N LYS A 132 -10.85 5.94 -12.40
CA LYS A 132 -11.07 5.66 -13.82
C LYS A 132 -11.51 6.92 -14.57
N ALA A 133 -12.44 7.70 -14.01
CA ALA A 133 -12.91 8.94 -14.61
C ALA A 133 -11.77 9.97 -14.78
N LYS A 134 -10.98 10.19 -13.72
CA LYS A 134 -9.80 11.08 -13.77
C LYS A 134 -8.77 10.63 -14.78
N ARG A 135 -8.50 9.32 -14.85
CA ARG A 135 -7.57 8.75 -15.83
C ARG A 135 -8.05 9.01 -17.26
N SER A 136 -9.34 8.81 -17.54
CA SER A 136 -9.91 9.08 -18.86
C SER A 136 -9.82 10.56 -19.24
N GLN A 137 -10.09 11.47 -18.30
CA GLN A 137 -9.92 12.92 -18.54
C GLN A 137 -8.47 13.28 -18.85
N ASN A 138 -7.52 12.77 -18.06
CA ASN A 138 -6.09 13.01 -18.28
C ASN A 138 -5.63 12.43 -19.62
N GLN A 139 -6.18 11.30 -20.06
CA GLN A 139 -5.84 10.70 -21.34
C GLN A 139 -6.28 11.59 -22.51
N VAL A 140 -7.45 12.22 -22.44
CA VAL A 140 -7.91 13.17 -23.45
C VAL A 140 -6.99 14.39 -23.50
N ALA A 141 -6.66 14.97 -22.34
CA ALA A 141 -5.76 16.12 -22.26
C ALA A 141 -4.36 15.79 -22.83
N LEU A 142 -3.81 14.62 -22.54
CA LEU A 142 -2.52 14.18 -23.10
C LEU A 142 -2.54 14.06 -24.62
N LEU A 143 -3.64 13.59 -25.22
CA LEU A 143 -3.76 13.52 -26.67
C LEU A 143 -3.81 14.91 -27.32
N ASP A 144 -4.50 15.86 -26.69
CA ASP A 144 -4.54 17.25 -27.15
C ASP A 144 -3.15 17.91 -27.04
N ASP A 145 -2.44 17.69 -25.92
CA ASP A 145 -1.07 18.17 -25.74
C ASP A 145 -0.12 17.55 -26.77
N GLU A 146 -0.24 16.25 -27.06
CA GLU A 146 0.57 15.57 -28.06
C GLU A 146 0.33 16.14 -29.47
N LYS A 147 -0.93 16.44 -29.80
CA LYS A 147 -1.28 17.08 -31.07
C LYS A 147 -0.65 18.48 -31.17
N SER A 148 -0.80 19.30 -30.13
CA SER A 148 -0.23 20.65 -30.06
C SER A 148 1.31 20.60 -30.19
N LEU A 149 1.96 19.69 -29.49
CA LEU A 149 3.41 19.49 -29.57
C LEU A 149 3.86 19.13 -30.99
N ASN A 150 3.09 18.28 -31.69
CA ASN A 150 3.41 17.90 -33.07
C ASN A 150 3.27 19.09 -34.04
N GLU A 151 2.27 19.94 -33.85
CA GLU A 151 2.11 21.19 -34.62
C GLU A 151 3.28 22.15 -34.39
N ILE A 152 3.70 22.32 -33.13
CA ILE A 152 4.86 23.15 -32.79
C ILE A 152 6.14 22.60 -33.42
N LYS A 153 6.37 21.28 -33.35
CA LYS A 153 7.53 20.64 -33.99
C LYS A 153 7.58 20.90 -35.49
N LYS A 154 6.44 20.80 -36.19
CA LYS A 154 6.36 21.13 -37.62
C LYS A 154 6.70 22.59 -37.89
N LYS A 155 6.21 23.51 -37.06
CA LYS A 155 6.51 24.94 -37.20
C LYS A 155 7.99 25.25 -36.97
N ILE A 156 8.61 24.61 -35.99
CA ILE A 156 10.07 24.72 -35.75
C ILE A 156 10.84 24.24 -36.98
N ALA A 157 10.51 23.07 -37.53
CA ALA A 157 11.20 22.53 -38.71
C ALA A 157 11.08 23.47 -39.94
N LEU A 158 9.93 24.12 -40.13
CA LEU A 158 9.75 25.11 -41.19
C LEU A 158 10.63 26.35 -40.97
N LEU A 159 10.65 26.89 -39.74
CA LEU A 159 11.49 28.04 -39.40
C LEU A 159 12.98 27.74 -39.52
N GLU A 160 13.42 26.52 -39.16
CA GLU A 160 14.80 26.08 -39.34
C GLU A 160 15.18 25.99 -40.83
N ALA A 161 14.26 25.58 -41.69
CA ALA A 161 14.49 25.55 -43.13
C ALA A 161 14.60 26.97 -43.72
N GLU A 162 13.69 27.86 -43.34
CA GLU A 162 13.70 29.27 -43.77
C GLU A 162 14.96 29.99 -43.27
N ALA A 163 15.37 29.75 -42.02
CA ALA A 163 16.61 30.32 -41.47
C ALA A 163 17.84 29.91 -42.29
N LYS A 164 17.94 28.65 -42.69
CA LYS A 164 19.04 28.17 -43.55
C LYS A 164 19.02 28.80 -44.93
N GLU A 165 17.84 29.00 -45.52
CA GLU A 165 17.71 29.68 -46.81
C GLU A 165 18.18 31.13 -46.72
N VAL A 166 17.79 31.83 -45.66
CA VAL A 166 18.24 33.21 -45.39
C VAL A 166 19.75 33.27 -45.15
N GLU A 167 20.35 32.32 -44.42
CA GLU A 167 21.81 32.24 -44.23
C GLU A 167 22.56 32.09 -45.56
N VAL A 168 22.04 31.28 -46.48
CA VAL A 168 22.60 31.12 -47.83
C VAL A 168 22.52 32.44 -48.60
N LEU A 169 21.37 33.11 -48.59
CA LEU A 169 21.18 34.41 -49.26
C LEU A 169 22.11 35.49 -48.70
N ILE A 170 22.27 35.57 -47.38
CA ILE A 170 23.22 36.50 -46.74
C ILE A 170 24.64 36.23 -47.21
N SER A 171 25.04 34.96 -47.27
CA SER A 171 26.39 34.58 -47.73
C SER A 171 26.64 34.98 -49.20
N GLN A 172 25.63 34.81 -50.07
CA GLN A 172 25.69 35.22 -51.47
C GLN A 172 25.82 36.74 -51.61
N HIS A 173 24.94 37.50 -50.96
CA HIS A 173 24.99 38.96 -51.02
C HIS A 173 26.27 39.54 -50.40
N HIS A 174 26.83 38.88 -49.38
CA HIS A 174 28.11 39.28 -48.82
C HIS A 174 29.26 39.13 -49.83
N ALA A 175 29.28 38.02 -50.59
CA ALA A 175 30.26 37.82 -51.66
C ALA A 175 30.10 38.86 -52.78
N GLU A 176 28.87 39.11 -53.24
CA GLU A 176 28.58 40.13 -54.24
C GLU A 176 29.02 41.54 -53.79
N ALA A 177 28.76 41.90 -52.53
CA ALA A 177 29.19 43.17 -51.97
C ALA A 177 30.72 43.31 -51.95
N SER A 178 31.44 42.23 -51.63
CA SER A 178 32.91 42.19 -51.66
C SER A 178 33.44 42.39 -53.09
N ASP A 179 32.82 41.75 -54.09
CA ASP A 179 33.22 41.91 -55.49
C ASP A 179 32.97 43.34 -56.00
N LEU A 180 31.83 43.94 -55.62
CA LEU A 180 31.51 45.34 -55.94
C LEU A 180 32.49 46.32 -55.29
N ASP A 181 32.91 46.08 -54.05
CA ASP A 181 33.88 46.93 -53.35
C ASP A 181 35.28 46.84 -54.00
N ALA A 182 35.69 45.64 -54.43
CA ALA A 182 36.91 45.44 -55.20
C ALA A 182 36.86 46.18 -56.55
N ALA A 183 35.73 46.09 -57.26
CA ALA A 183 35.53 46.81 -58.51
C ALA A 183 35.54 48.33 -58.32
N LEU A 184 34.90 48.83 -57.24
CA LEU A 184 34.90 50.25 -56.88
C LEU A 184 36.31 50.76 -56.56
N THR A 185 37.09 49.97 -55.82
CA THR A 185 38.49 50.30 -55.49
C THR A 185 39.33 50.39 -56.75
N LYS A 186 39.23 49.42 -57.66
CA LYS A 186 39.91 49.46 -58.96
C LYS A 186 39.51 50.69 -59.79
N ALA A 187 38.22 51.00 -59.87
CA ALA A 187 37.73 52.16 -60.61
C ALA A 187 38.25 53.49 -60.01
N LYS A 188 38.32 53.60 -58.67
CA LYS A 188 38.92 54.76 -57.98
C LYS A 188 40.40 54.90 -58.29
N GLU A 189 41.15 53.80 -58.26
CA GLU A 189 42.58 53.80 -58.63
C GLU A 189 42.80 54.25 -60.08
N GLU A 190 42.01 53.73 -61.01
CA GLU A 190 42.07 54.11 -62.42
C GLU A 190 41.71 55.58 -62.64
N SER A 191 40.65 56.06 -61.98
CA SER A 191 40.29 57.49 -61.99
C SER A 191 41.42 58.37 -61.45
N SER A 192 42.10 57.97 -60.37
CA SER A 192 43.27 58.69 -59.84
C SER A 192 44.44 58.70 -60.83
N ARG A 193 44.69 57.60 -61.55
CA ARG A 193 45.73 57.55 -62.59
C ARG A 193 45.42 58.51 -63.73
N ILE A 194 44.18 58.50 -64.22
CA ILE A 194 43.73 59.41 -65.30
C ILE A 194 43.90 60.87 -64.85
N LEU A 195 43.46 61.21 -63.63
CA LEU A 195 43.59 62.56 -63.09
C LEU A 195 45.06 63.02 -63.07
N LYS A 196 45.98 62.18 -62.57
CA LYS A 196 47.43 62.47 -62.58
C LYS A 196 48.00 62.66 -63.99
N THR A 197 47.52 61.88 -64.97
CA THR A 197 47.96 62.03 -66.36
C THR A 197 47.48 63.35 -66.97
N ILE A 198 46.24 63.78 -66.66
CA ILE A 198 45.73 65.09 -67.09
C ILE A 198 46.56 66.22 -66.47
N GLU A 199 46.81 66.16 -65.15
CA GLU A 199 47.64 67.15 -64.45
C GLU A 199 49.04 67.28 -65.06
N ALA A 200 49.71 66.16 -65.36
CA ALA A 200 51.02 66.17 -66.03
C ALA A 200 50.95 66.74 -67.46
N SER A 201 49.87 66.46 -68.20
CA SER A 201 49.68 67.01 -69.54
C SER A 201 49.48 68.53 -69.53
N ASP A 202 48.84 69.08 -68.50
CA ASP A 202 48.67 70.54 -68.35
C ASP A 202 50.01 71.21 -68.04
N GLU A 203 50.87 70.57 -67.23
CA GLU A 203 52.25 71.01 -66.99
C GLU A 203 53.09 71.02 -68.28
N ASP A 204 53.02 69.95 -69.06
CA ASP A 204 53.72 69.84 -70.35
C ASP A 204 53.24 70.90 -71.35
N GLN A 205 51.93 71.18 -71.40
CA GLN A 205 51.38 72.27 -72.23
C GLN A 205 51.90 73.64 -71.80
N LEU A 206 51.99 73.89 -70.49
CA LEU A 206 52.52 75.15 -69.96
C LEU A 206 54.01 75.32 -70.31
N ALA A 207 54.79 74.24 -70.21
CA ALA A 207 56.20 74.22 -70.59
C ALA A 207 56.38 74.52 -72.10
N LEU A 208 55.61 73.86 -72.97
CA LEU A 208 55.64 74.11 -74.42
C LEU A 208 55.23 75.54 -74.77
N SER A 209 54.23 76.09 -74.09
CA SER A 209 53.80 77.49 -74.25
C SER A 209 54.92 78.46 -73.88
N THR A 210 55.69 78.16 -72.83
CA THR A 210 56.84 78.96 -72.39
C THR A 210 57.97 78.88 -73.40
N GLN A 211 58.38 77.68 -73.81
CA GLN A 211 59.40 77.47 -74.85
C GLN A 211 59.02 78.16 -76.17
N ARG A 212 57.75 78.14 -76.55
CA ARG A 212 57.25 78.84 -77.74
C ARG A 212 57.48 80.35 -77.64
N LYS A 213 57.20 80.96 -76.49
CA LYS A 213 57.44 82.39 -76.27
C LYS A 213 58.93 82.74 -76.32
N GLU A 214 59.79 81.90 -75.74
CA GLU A 214 61.24 82.07 -75.79
C GLU A 214 61.80 81.97 -77.22
N LEU A 215 61.34 80.97 -77.98
CA LEU A 215 61.73 80.80 -79.38
C LEU A 215 61.32 82.01 -80.23
N GLU A 216 60.13 82.54 -80.00
CA GLU A 216 59.64 83.71 -80.73
C GLU A 216 60.47 84.95 -80.40
N ALA A 217 60.88 85.13 -79.13
CA ALA A 217 61.79 86.20 -78.73
C ALA A 217 63.18 86.06 -79.38
N LEU A 218 63.76 84.86 -79.40
CA LEU A 218 65.04 84.56 -80.09
C LEU A 218 64.96 84.79 -81.60
N LYS A 219 63.83 84.41 -82.22
CA LYS A 219 63.57 84.66 -83.63
C LYS A 219 63.56 86.16 -83.92
N ASP A 220 62.83 86.94 -83.12
CA ASP A 220 62.74 88.39 -83.29
C ASP A 220 64.10 89.08 -83.07
N ASP A 221 64.90 88.62 -82.09
CA ASP A 221 66.29 89.07 -81.87
C ASP A 221 67.17 88.80 -83.10
N LEU A 222 67.13 87.58 -83.64
CA LEU A 222 67.89 87.20 -84.84
C LEU A 222 67.48 88.00 -86.08
N VAL A 223 66.18 88.28 -86.26
CA VAL A 223 65.69 89.17 -87.33
C VAL A 223 66.19 90.60 -87.16
N SER A 224 66.32 91.06 -85.91
CA SER A 224 66.86 92.39 -85.59
C SER A 224 68.39 92.48 -85.68
N PHE A 225 69.08 91.34 -85.79
CA PHE A 225 70.53 91.26 -85.85
C PHE A 225 71.07 91.80 -87.19
N LYS A 226 71.94 92.82 -87.11
CA LYS A 226 72.65 93.38 -88.26
C LYS A 226 74.09 92.87 -88.27
N LEU A 227 74.48 92.16 -89.32
CA LEU A 227 75.86 91.76 -89.57
C LEU A 227 76.68 92.99 -89.97
N PHE A 228 77.56 93.42 -89.08
CA PHE A 228 78.66 94.32 -89.43
C PHE A 228 79.79 93.45 -89.98
N LEU A 229 79.93 93.45 -91.30
CA LEU A 229 81.11 92.93 -91.99
C LEU A 229 82.09 94.10 -92.12
N ASP A 230 83.19 94.03 -91.38
CA ASP A 230 84.38 94.87 -91.61
C ASP A 230 85.10 94.45 -92.91
#